data_AF-A0A7Y2BBB7-F1
#
_entry.id   AF-A0A7Y2BBB7-F1
#
_cell.length_a   1.000
_cell.length_b   1.000
_cell.length_c   1.000
_cell.angle_alpha   90.00
_cell.angle_beta   90.00
_cell.angle_gamma   90.00
#
_symmetry.space_group_name_H-M   'P 1'
#
loop_
_entity.id
_entity.type
_entity.pdbx_description
1 polymer ?
#
loop_
_entity_poly.entity_id
_entity_poly.type
_entity_poly.pdbx_seq_one_letter_code
_entity_poly.pdbx_strand_id
1 'polypeptide(L)'
;MKKTYNVYSTKIALRGLKALSVSFIFALFFLGMSTDATAQLSTSRAEAGTAADANYSITLKAEVSVSEEEAAQILESELRDVRRELQNTDIDPIDEAKNTARFTFLKTTIDALVEKDDDVNTALYKGQSAMALQVARYTDSTQNLIDSEGIVAGYVGRLK
;
A
#
# COMPACT_ATOMS: atom_id res chain seq x y z
N MET A 1 9.23 79.92 7.91
CA MET A 1 9.73 78.60 7.47
C MET A 1 8.58 77.60 7.49
N LYS A 2 8.19 77.05 6.33
CA LYS A 2 7.16 76.00 6.24
C LYS A 2 7.83 74.63 6.42
N LYS A 3 7.33 73.80 7.34
CA LYS A 3 7.74 72.38 7.49
C LYS A 3 6.85 71.52 6.59
N THR A 4 7.45 70.85 5.62
CA THR A 4 6.82 69.82 4.79
C THR A 4 6.97 68.47 5.47
N TYR A 5 5.86 67.81 5.77
CA TYR A 5 5.85 66.42 6.24
C TYR A 5 5.75 65.50 5.02
N ASN A 6 6.74 64.63 4.85
CA ASN A 6 6.76 63.59 3.82
C ASN A 6 5.80 62.47 4.25
N VAL A 7 4.65 62.35 3.57
CA VAL A 7 3.71 61.25 3.78
C VAL A 7 4.30 60.01 3.10
N TYR A 8 4.90 59.12 3.89
CA TYR A 8 5.38 57.83 3.39
C TYR A 8 4.22 57.02 2.82
N SER A 9 4.44 56.53 1.60
CA SER A 9 3.52 55.77 0.75
C SER A 9 2.92 54.54 1.44
N THR A 10 1.65 54.61 1.81
CA THR A 10 0.81 53.52 2.35
C THR A 10 0.48 52.40 1.35
N LYS A 11 0.91 52.52 0.09
CA LYS A 11 0.52 51.57 -0.97
C LYS A 11 1.35 50.28 -1.00
N ILE A 12 2.54 50.26 -0.38
CA ILE A 12 3.43 49.09 -0.40
C ILE A 12 3.06 48.08 0.70
N ALA A 13 2.61 48.55 1.87
CA ALA A 13 2.24 47.68 2.99
C ALA A 13 0.97 46.84 2.74
N LEU A 14 0.00 47.35 1.97
CA LEU A 14 -1.25 46.64 1.70
C LEU A 14 -1.11 45.45 0.73
N ARG A 15 -0.09 45.41 -0.13
CA ARG A 15 0.15 44.26 -1.03
C ARG A 15 0.81 43.09 -0.32
N GLY A 16 1.71 43.35 0.64
CA GLY A 16 2.40 42.30 1.42
C GLY A 16 1.48 41.54 2.37
N LEU A 17 0.52 42.23 3.01
CA LEU A 17 -0.42 41.57 3.94
C LEU A 17 -1.38 40.61 3.23
N LYS A 18 -1.87 40.96 2.02
CA LYS A 18 -2.76 40.09 1.24
C LYS A 18 -2.04 38.82 0.75
N ALA A 19 -0.76 38.93 0.39
CA ALA A 19 0.03 37.76 -0.02
C ALA A 19 0.26 36.81 1.17
N LEU A 20 0.59 37.34 2.35
CA LEU A 20 0.76 36.56 3.58
C LEU A 20 -0.52 35.83 4.01
N SER A 21 -1.69 36.48 3.91
CA SER A 21 -2.96 35.84 4.25
C SER A 21 -3.34 34.71 3.28
N VAL A 22 -3.03 34.86 1.98
CA VAL A 22 -3.33 33.82 0.98
C VAL A 22 -2.40 32.62 1.17
N SER A 23 -1.12 32.83 1.46
CA SER A 23 -0.18 31.75 1.78
C SER A 23 -0.52 31.03 3.08
N PHE A 24 -0.98 31.76 4.10
CA PHE A 24 -1.42 31.18 5.38
C PHE A 24 -2.68 30.32 5.23
N ILE A 25 -3.66 30.79 4.43
CA ILE A 25 -4.86 30.01 4.11
C ILE A 25 -4.48 28.77 3.29
N PHE A 26 -3.61 28.89 2.28
CA PHE A 26 -3.10 27.73 1.54
C PHE A 26 -2.43 26.72 2.48
N ALA A 27 -1.54 27.14 3.37
CA ALA A 27 -0.90 26.22 4.31
C ALA A 27 -1.91 25.49 5.19
N LEU A 28 -2.93 26.19 5.72
CA LEU A 28 -3.98 25.59 6.55
C LEU A 28 -4.87 24.61 5.77
N PHE A 29 -5.23 24.93 4.53
CA PHE A 29 -6.01 24.02 3.68
C PHE A 29 -5.21 22.77 3.31
N PHE A 30 -3.91 22.89 3.01
CA PHE A 30 -3.06 21.75 2.65
C PHE A 30 -2.67 20.91 3.88
N LEU A 31 -2.45 21.52 5.05
CA LEU A 31 -2.25 20.79 6.31
C LEU A 31 -3.54 20.07 6.77
N GLY A 32 -4.70 20.72 6.62
CA GLY A 32 -5.99 20.10 6.91
C GLY A 32 -6.26 18.89 6.03
N MET A 33 -6.12 19.05 4.71
CA MET A 33 -6.32 17.94 3.75
C MET A 33 -5.27 16.82 3.89
N SER A 34 -4.01 17.13 4.24
CA SER A 34 -3.01 16.06 4.47
C SER A 34 -3.32 15.24 5.73
N THR A 35 -3.93 15.86 6.74
CA THR A 35 -4.29 15.18 7.98
C THR A 35 -5.44 14.19 7.73
N ASP A 36 -6.44 14.57 6.94
CA ASP A 36 -7.54 13.68 6.55
C ASP A 36 -7.07 12.50 5.69
N ALA A 37 -6.19 12.73 4.70
CA ALA A 37 -5.62 11.66 3.89
C ALA A 37 -4.80 10.68 4.75
N THR A 38 -4.02 11.21 5.70
CA THR A 38 -3.24 10.39 6.63
C THR A 38 -4.13 9.60 7.59
N ALA A 39 -5.23 10.20 8.06
CA ALA A 39 -6.20 9.54 8.93
C ALA A 39 -6.93 8.41 8.19
N GLN A 40 -7.41 8.66 6.97
CA GLN A 40 -8.04 7.62 6.12
C GLN A 40 -7.08 6.46 5.83
N LEU A 41 -5.82 6.75 5.49
CA LEU A 41 -4.79 5.72 5.32
C LEU A 41 -4.52 4.94 6.61
N SER A 42 -4.58 5.57 7.78
CA SER A 42 -4.40 4.88 9.06
C SER A 42 -5.57 3.96 9.41
N THR A 43 -6.81 4.40 9.16
CA THR A 43 -8.01 3.59 9.37
C THR A 43 -8.07 2.42 8.40
N SER A 44 -7.79 2.66 7.11
CA SER A 44 -7.72 1.61 6.09
C SER A 44 -6.66 0.55 6.42
N ARG A 45 -5.51 0.94 6.98
CA ARG A 45 -4.48 -0.01 7.46
C ARG A 45 -4.93 -0.83 8.66
N ALA A 46 -5.63 -0.22 9.61
CA ALA A 46 -6.19 -0.93 10.76
C ALA A 46 -7.26 -1.93 10.32
N GLU A 47 -8.16 -1.52 9.41
CA GLU A 47 -9.19 -2.36 8.81
C GLU A 47 -8.59 -3.52 8.00
N ALA A 48 -7.53 -3.27 7.22
CA ALA A 48 -6.81 -4.31 6.49
C ALA A 48 -6.11 -5.33 7.40
N GLY A 49 -5.57 -4.89 8.54
CA GLY A 49 -5.04 -5.79 9.57
C GLY A 49 -6.13 -6.73 10.11
N THR A 50 -7.29 -6.18 10.48
CA THR A 50 -8.44 -6.97 10.93
C THR A 50 -9.05 -7.87 9.84
N ALA A 51 -9.05 -7.44 8.58
CA ALA A 51 -9.53 -8.24 7.46
C ALA A 51 -8.58 -9.39 7.11
N ALA A 52 -7.26 -9.19 7.23
CA ALA A 52 -6.28 -10.26 7.11
C ALA A 52 -6.46 -11.31 8.21
N ASP A 53 -6.80 -10.89 9.43
CA ASP A 53 -7.11 -11.80 10.55
C ASP A 53 -8.46 -12.51 10.40
N ALA A 54 -9.42 -11.94 9.68
CA ALA A 54 -10.68 -12.62 9.34
C ALA A 54 -10.48 -13.65 8.20
N ASN A 55 -9.64 -13.34 7.21
CA ASN A 55 -9.31 -14.21 6.08
C ASN A 55 -8.23 -15.27 6.41
N TYR A 56 -7.82 -15.35 7.68
CA TYR A 56 -7.04 -16.42 8.29
C TYR A 56 -7.60 -17.83 8.00
N SER A 57 -8.91 -17.94 7.71
CA SER A 57 -9.57 -19.20 7.33
C SER A 57 -9.03 -19.85 6.05
N ILE A 58 -8.52 -19.10 5.07
CA ILE A 58 -8.12 -19.65 3.76
C ILE A 58 -6.75 -20.34 3.87
N THR A 59 -5.83 -19.77 4.64
CA THR A 59 -4.46 -20.25 4.81
C THR A 59 -4.34 -21.31 5.91
N LEU A 60 -5.18 -21.28 6.95
CA LEU A 60 -5.17 -22.29 8.02
C LEU A 60 -5.87 -23.61 7.65
N LYS A 61 -6.77 -23.57 6.66
CA LYS A 61 -7.45 -24.74 6.09
C LYS A 61 -6.80 -25.22 4.79
N ALA A 62 -5.62 -24.70 4.46
CA ALA A 62 -4.86 -25.16 3.32
C ALA A 62 -4.37 -26.59 3.60
N GLU A 63 -5.05 -27.59 3.03
CA GLU A 63 -4.51 -28.95 2.93
C GLU A 63 -3.38 -28.92 1.90
N VAL A 64 -2.20 -28.47 2.32
CA VAL A 64 -0.98 -28.50 1.51
C VAL A 64 -0.50 -29.95 1.41
N SER A 65 -0.34 -30.46 0.20
CA SER A 65 0.04 -31.86 -0.05
C SER A 65 1.54 -32.04 -0.39
N VAL A 66 2.22 -30.92 -0.65
CA VAL A 66 3.64 -30.86 -1.07
C VAL A 66 4.57 -30.63 0.11
N SER A 67 5.85 -31.01 -0.02
CA SER A 67 6.85 -30.71 1.02
C SER A 67 7.14 -29.20 1.09
N GLU A 68 7.77 -28.75 2.18
CA GLU A 68 8.16 -27.34 2.34
C GLU A 68 9.15 -26.90 1.25
N GLU A 69 10.11 -27.75 0.86
CA GLU A 69 11.02 -27.43 -0.25
C GLU A 69 10.31 -27.37 -1.60
N GLU A 70 9.34 -28.26 -1.84
CA GLU A 70 8.55 -28.26 -3.07
C GLU A 70 7.63 -27.04 -3.13
N ALA A 71 7.00 -26.67 -2.02
CA ALA A 71 6.23 -25.44 -1.89
C ALA A 71 7.09 -24.20 -2.20
N ALA A 72 8.29 -24.12 -1.61
CA ALA A 72 9.21 -23.02 -1.88
C ALA A 72 9.58 -22.94 -3.37
N GLN A 73 9.90 -24.06 -4.01
CA GLN A 73 10.23 -24.09 -5.44
C GLN A 73 9.08 -23.64 -6.34
N ILE A 74 7.86 -24.09 -6.06
CA ILE A 74 6.65 -23.67 -6.79
C ILE A 74 6.46 -22.16 -6.64
N LEU A 75 6.48 -21.65 -5.41
CA LEU A 75 6.29 -20.22 -5.13
C LEU A 75 7.41 -19.36 -5.73
N GLU A 76 8.65 -19.83 -5.75
CA GLU A 76 9.78 -19.15 -6.41
C GLU A 76 9.65 -19.07 -7.93
N SER A 77 9.07 -20.10 -8.56
CA SER A 77 8.75 -20.06 -9.98
C SER A 77 7.71 -18.97 -10.26
N GLU A 78 6.63 -18.93 -9.48
CA GLU A 78 5.60 -17.91 -9.59
C GLU A 78 6.15 -16.50 -9.33
N LEU A 79 7.05 -16.35 -8.35
CA LEU A 79 7.68 -15.06 -8.05
C LEU A 79 8.53 -14.56 -9.23
N ARG A 80 9.20 -15.47 -9.96
CA ARG A 80 9.95 -15.12 -11.17
C ARG A 80 9.02 -14.63 -12.28
N ASP A 81 7.87 -15.23 -12.45
CA ASP A 81 6.90 -14.81 -13.47
C ASP A 81 6.28 -13.46 -13.14
N VAL A 82 5.88 -13.23 -11.88
CA VAL A 82 5.39 -11.91 -11.42
C VAL A 82 6.46 -10.83 -11.58
N ARG A 83 7.74 -11.13 -11.32
CA ARG A 83 8.84 -10.19 -11.55
C ARG A 83 8.97 -9.79 -13.02
N ARG A 84 8.76 -10.72 -13.95
CA ARG A 84 8.78 -10.42 -15.40
C ARG A 84 7.61 -9.52 -15.79
N GLU A 85 6.43 -9.78 -15.24
CA GLU A 85 5.25 -8.94 -15.49
C GLU A 85 5.46 -7.51 -14.97
N LEU A 86 6.06 -7.33 -13.79
CA LEU A 86 6.38 -6.01 -13.23
C LEU A 86 7.51 -5.27 -13.97
N GLN A 87 8.33 -5.95 -14.76
CA GLN A 87 9.36 -5.32 -15.59
C GLN A 87 8.80 -4.73 -16.89
N ASN A 88 7.53 -5.02 -17.22
CA ASN A 88 6.88 -4.45 -18.39
C ASN A 88 6.60 -2.96 -18.17
N THR A 89 7.21 -2.10 -18.97
CA THR A 89 7.09 -0.64 -18.87
C THR A 89 5.72 -0.10 -19.25
N ASP A 90 4.92 -0.88 -19.99
CA ASP A 90 3.59 -0.47 -20.47
C ASP A 90 2.45 -1.12 -19.67
N ILE A 91 2.72 -1.49 -18.41
CA ILE A 91 1.70 -2.10 -17.55
C ILE A 91 0.66 -1.06 -17.11
N ASP A 92 -0.62 -1.44 -17.16
CA ASP A 92 -1.70 -0.61 -16.63
C ASP A 92 -1.55 -0.46 -15.10
N PRO A 93 -1.82 0.71 -14.51
CA PRO A 93 -1.67 0.93 -13.07
C PRO A 93 -2.45 -0.05 -12.18
N ILE A 94 -3.61 -0.55 -12.63
CA ILE A 94 -4.39 -1.55 -11.89
C ILE A 94 -3.68 -2.90 -11.92
N ASP A 95 -3.13 -3.29 -13.08
CA ASP A 95 -2.39 -4.54 -13.22
C ASP A 95 -1.04 -4.48 -12.51
N GLU A 96 -0.39 -3.32 -12.47
CA GLU A 96 0.80 -3.08 -11.63
C GLU A 96 0.46 -3.28 -10.15
N ALA A 97 -0.67 -2.74 -9.68
CA ALA A 97 -1.09 -2.89 -8.30
C ALA A 97 -1.42 -4.35 -7.94
N LYS A 98 -2.10 -5.09 -8.83
CA LYS A 98 -2.34 -6.54 -8.67
C LYS A 98 -1.04 -7.33 -8.63
N ASN A 99 -0.11 -7.06 -9.53
CA ASN A 99 1.17 -7.75 -9.60
C ASN A 99 2.08 -7.40 -8.41
N THR A 100 1.99 -6.18 -7.90
CA THR A 100 2.66 -5.77 -6.65
C THR A 100 2.07 -6.50 -5.44
N ALA A 101 0.75 -6.70 -5.39
CA ALA A 101 0.10 -7.49 -4.34
C ALA A 101 0.56 -8.96 -4.39
N ARG A 102 0.52 -9.60 -5.58
CA ARG A 102 1.04 -10.96 -5.82
C ARG A 102 2.50 -11.10 -5.41
N PHE A 103 3.33 -10.15 -5.83
CA PHE A 103 4.75 -10.11 -5.48
C PHE A 103 4.96 -10.05 -3.96
N THR A 104 4.20 -9.18 -3.27
CA THR A 104 4.32 -9.01 -1.82
C THR A 104 3.92 -10.27 -1.06
N PHE A 105 2.83 -10.92 -1.48
CA PHE A 105 2.41 -12.21 -0.96
C PHE A 105 3.52 -13.25 -1.13
N LEU A 106 3.94 -13.52 -2.38
CA LEU A 106 4.91 -14.56 -2.71
C LEU A 106 6.25 -14.34 -2.02
N LYS A 107 6.80 -13.12 -2.10
CA LYS A 107 8.09 -12.80 -1.49
C LYS A 107 8.04 -13.03 0.02
N THR A 108 7.02 -12.52 0.70
CA THR A 108 6.94 -12.64 2.16
C THR A 108 6.71 -14.08 2.60
N THR A 109 5.93 -14.87 1.84
CA THR A 109 5.76 -16.30 2.10
C THR A 109 7.06 -17.07 1.92
N ILE A 110 7.81 -16.83 0.85
CA ILE A 110 9.11 -17.48 0.59
C ILE A 110 10.13 -17.08 1.66
N ASP A 111 10.22 -15.81 2.02
CA ASP A 111 11.12 -15.35 3.07
C ASP A 111 10.77 -16.02 4.42
N ALA A 112 9.48 -16.22 4.71
CA ALA A 112 9.04 -16.94 5.92
C ALA A 112 9.39 -18.43 5.89
N LEU A 113 9.18 -19.11 4.75
CA LEU A 113 9.54 -20.52 4.57
C LEU A 113 11.07 -20.73 4.65
N VAL A 114 11.82 -19.99 3.84
CA VAL A 114 13.24 -20.29 3.56
C VAL A 114 14.16 -19.60 4.55
N GLU A 115 13.90 -18.34 4.92
CA GLU A 115 14.82 -17.59 5.80
C GLU A 115 14.45 -17.75 7.28
N LYS A 116 13.18 -18.01 7.59
CA LYS A 116 12.67 -18.06 8.98
C LYS A 116 12.23 -19.45 9.43
N ASP A 117 12.26 -20.44 8.55
CA ASP A 117 11.91 -21.84 8.86
C ASP A 117 10.49 -21.96 9.47
N ASP A 118 9.57 -21.10 9.00
CA ASP A 118 8.16 -21.18 9.37
C ASP A 118 7.48 -22.34 8.60
N ASP A 119 6.53 -23.04 9.24
CA ASP A 119 5.68 -24.00 8.53
C ASP A 119 4.88 -23.32 7.40
N VAL A 120 4.44 -24.11 6.40
CA VAL A 120 3.77 -23.58 5.20
C VAL A 120 2.54 -22.72 5.53
N ASN A 121 1.73 -23.12 6.51
CA ASN A 121 0.51 -22.38 6.84
C ASN A 121 0.83 -21.05 7.52
N THR A 122 1.80 -21.05 8.44
CA THR A 122 2.31 -19.82 9.07
C THR A 122 2.93 -18.88 8.03
N ALA A 123 3.71 -19.41 7.09
CA ALA A 123 4.31 -18.61 6.04
C ALA A 123 3.27 -18.00 5.09
N LEU A 124 2.27 -18.78 4.66
CA LEU A 124 1.16 -18.31 3.83
C LEU A 124 0.35 -17.20 4.51
N TYR A 125 0.12 -17.33 5.82
CA TYR A 125 -0.53 -16.26 6.58
C TYR A 125 0.31 -14.98 6.62
N LYS A 126 1.61 -15.09 6.91
CA LYS A 126 2.52 -13.94 6.92
C LYS A 126 2.52 -13.23 5.56
N GLY A 127 2.50 -13.98 4.46
CA GLY A 127 2.33 -13.46 3.12
C GLY A 127 1.01 -12.73 2.89
N GLN A 128 -0.10 -13.33 3.33
CA GLN A 128 -1.43 -12.73 3.23
C GLN A 128 -1.55 -11.42 4.01
N SER A 129 -1.02 -11.37 5.23
CA SER A 129 -1.02 -10.16 6.06
C SER A 129 -0.20 -9.04 5.43
N ALA A 130 1.00 -9.35 4.93
CA ALA A 130 1.83 -8.36 4.24
C ALA A 130 1.18 -7.84 2.95
N MET A 131 0.54 -8.72 2.18
CA MET A 131 -0.20 -8.33 0.99
C MET A 131 -1.38 -7.42 1.33
N ALA A 132 -2.19 -7.77 2.34
CA ALA A 132 -3.32 -6.93 2.76
C ALA A 132 -2.86 -5.52 3.16
N LEU A 133 -1.76 -5.42 3.91
CA LEU A 133 -1.15 -4.14 4.28
C LEU A 133 -0.62 -3.34 3.07
N GLN A 134 -0.14 -4.02 2.03
CA GLN A 134 0.27 -3.39 0.79
C GLN A 134 -0.94 -2.89 -0.01
N VAL A 135 -1.99 -3.70 -0.12
CA VAL A 135 -3.23 -3.34 -0.83
C VAL A 135 -3.90 -2.12 -0.19
N ALA A 136 -3.92 -2.06 1.15
CA ALA A 136 -4.47 -0.93 1.92
C ALA A 136 -3.78 0.42 1.67
N ARG A 137 -2.65 0.45 0.94
CA ARG A 137 -1.96 1.69 0.56
C ARG A 137 -2.51 2.30 -0.72
N TYR A 138 -3.27 1.55 -1.51
CA TYR A 138 -3.91 2.07 -2.73
C TYR A 138 -5.20 2.83 -2.40
N THR A 139 -5.74 3.57 -3.37
CA THR A 139 -7.06 4.20 -3.23
C THR A 139 -8.16 3.14 -3.19
N ASP A 140 -9.31 3.44 -2.56
CA ASP A 140 -10.45 2.51 -2.45
C ASP A 140 -10.87 1.93 -3.81
N SER A 141 -10.85 2.75 -4.87
CA SER A 141 -11.14 2.32 -6.24
C SER A 141 -10.22 1.21 -6.72
N THR A 142 -8.93 1.28 -6.38
CA THR A 142 -7.92 0.29 -6.76
C THR A 142 -7.96 -0.90 -5.81
N GLN A 143 -8.18 -0.68 -4.50
CA GLN A 143 -8.35 -1.76 -3.53
C GLN A 143 -9.48 -2.72 -3.95
N ASN A 144 -10.64 -2.18 -4.34
CA ASN A 144 -11.80 -2.97 -4.78
C ASN A 144 -11.57 -3.77 -6.07
N LEU A 145 -10.56 -3.41 -6.87
CA LEU A 145 -10.20 -4.10 -8.11
C LEU A 145 -9.13 -5.18 -7.90
N ILE A 146 -8.53 -5.25 -6.70
CA ILE A 146 -7.56 -6.27 -6.34
C ILE A 146 -8.28 -7.38 -5.58
N ASP A 147 -8.50 -8.50 -6.27
CA ASP A 147 -9.05 -9.72 -5.68
C ASP A 147 -8.02 -10.42 -4.78
N SER A 148 -7.83 -9.88 -3.58
CA SER A 148 -6.84 -10.37 -2.61
C SER A 148 -7.14 -11.81 -2.16
N GLU A 149 -8.42 -12.16 -2.00
CA GLU A 149 -8.82 -13.52 -1.64
C GLU A 149 -8.56 -14.51 -2.78
N GLY A 150 -8.90 -14.15 -4.02
CA GLY A 150 -8.61 -14.94 -5.21
C GLY A 150 -7.11 -15.15 -5.45
N ILE A 151 -6.29 -14.15 -5.15
CA ILE A 151 -4.81 -14.28 -5.21
C ILE A 151 -4.33 -15.35 -4.23
N VAL A 152 -4.74 -15.27 -2.95
CA VAL A 152 -4.32 -16.24 -1.93
C VAL A 152 -4.84 -17.64 -2.27
N ALA A 153 -6.12 -17.76 -2.62
CA ALA A 153 -6.74 -19.03 -2.99
C ALA A 153 -6.08 -19.66 -4.23
N GLY A 154 -5.67 -18.84 -5.20
CA GLY A 154 -4.97 -19.30 -6.40
C GLY A 154 -3.61 -19.91 -6.09
N TYR A 155 -2.84 -19.32 -5.17
CA TYR A 155 -1.55 -19.89 -4.77
C TYR A 155 -1.70 -21.09 -3.83
N VAL A 156 -2.61 -21.03 -2.85
CA VAL A 156 -2.93 -22.20 -2.00
C VAL A 156 -3.38 -23.38 -2.85
N GLY A 157 -4.21 -23.16 -3.87
CA GLY A 157 -4.65 -24.21 -4.79
C GLY A 157 -3.54 -24.87 -5.61
N ARG A 158 -2.39 -24.21 -5.80
CA ARG A 158 -1.20 -24.78 -6.46
C ARG A 158 -0.30 -25.58 -5.52
N LEU A 159 -0.51 -25.45 -4.21
CA LEU A 159 0.21 -26.18 -3.17
C LEU A 159 -0.60 -27.39 -2.65
N LYS A 160 -1.82 -27.59 -3.17
CA LYS A 160 -2.62 -28.80 -2.96
C LYS A 160 -2.26 -29.87 -3.96
#